data_AF-A0A3B9AK09-F1
#
_entry.id   AF-A0A3B9AK09-F1
#
_cell.length_a   1.000
_cell.length_b   1.000
_cell.length_c   1.000
_cell.angle_alpha   90.00
_cell.angle_beta   90.00
_cell.angle_gamma   90.00
#
_symmetry.space_group_name_H-M   'P 1'
#
loop_
_entity.id
_entity.type
_entity.pdbx_description
1 polymer ?
#
loop_
_entity_poly.entity_id
_entity_poly.type
_entity_poly.pdbx_seq_one_letter_code
_entity_poly.pdbx_strand_id
1 'polypeptide(L)'
;MKSYLWALLFLIGTACTHQTNLPAPASVNLAAWKTVKVYTTADSTHFRLTATDNLTLEPFGQPFENQACVFVDPKHQYQTFLGIGGALTDASAETFAKLPAAKQAELLQAYFDPEKGIGYTIGRTNINSCDFSSDMYTY
;
A
#
# COMPACT_ATOMS: atom_id res chain seq x y z
N MET A 1 -5.61 -67.08 4.64
CA MET A 1 -5.58 -65.69 4.14
C MET A 1 -6.45 -64.77 5.01
N LYS A 2 -6.15 -64.58 6.31
CA LYS A 2 -6.98 -63.77 7.21
C LYS A 2 -6.23 -63.06 8.36
N SER A 3 -4.90 -62.91 8.31
CA SER A 3 -4.14 -62.32 9.45
C SER A 3 -3.32 -61.07 9.15
N TYR A 4 -3.37 -60.51 7.94
CA TYR A 4 -2.61 -59.28 7.61
C TYR A 4 -3.47 -58.02 7.51
N LEU A 5 -4.80 -58.15 7.66
CA LEU A 5 -5.72 -57.03 7.45
C LEU A 5 -5.77 -56.02 8.61
N TRP A 6 -5.25 -56.38 9.79
CA TRP A 6 -5.26 -55.52 10.97
C TRP A 6 -3.95 -54.74 11.19
N ALA A 7 -2.87 -55.12 10.52
CA ALA A 7 -1.58 -54.43 10.63
C ALA A 7 -1.49 -53.16 9.78
N LEU A 8 -2.37 -52.98 8.80
CA LEU A 8 -2.40 -51.81 7.92
C LEU A 8 -3.20 -50.62 8.48
N LEU A 9 -3.98 -50.82 9.56
CA LEU A 9 -4.84 -49.76 10.10
C LEU A 9 -4.17 -48.88 11.16
N PHE A 10 -2.98 -49.26 11.65
CA PHE A 10 -2.28 -48.52 12.71
C PHE A 10 -1.19 -47.56 12.21
N LEU A 11 -0.92 -47.52 10.90
CA LEU A 11 0.20 -46.76 10.32
C LEU A 11 -0.20 -45.44 9.63
N ILE A 12 -1.43 -44.95 9.84
CA ILE A 12 -1.96 -43.71 9.20
C ILE A 12 -2.35 -42.64 10.25
N GLY A 13 -2.08 -42.87 11.54
CA GLY A 13 -2.52 -41.99 12.62
C GLY A 13 -1.63 -40.78 12.96
N THR A 14 -0.43 -40.65 12.37
CA THR A 14 0.54 -39.60 12.73
C THR A 14 0.90 -38.71 11.55
N ALA A 15 -0.09 -38.28 10.78
CA ALA A 15 0.08 -37.16 9.85
C ALA A 15 0.00 -35.84 10.64
N CYS A 16 1.16 -35.36 11.07
CA CYS A 16 1.52 -33.97 11.37
C CYS A 16 0.35 -32.98 11.54
N THR A 17 -0.06 -32.71 12.77
CA THR A 17 -0.66 -31.42 13.12
C THR A 17 0.46 -30.39 13.29
N HIS A 18 0.94 -29.83 12.18
CA HIS A 18 1.81 -28.65 12.24
C HIS A 18 0.93 -27.44 12.57
N GLN A 19 0.73 -27.19 13.87
CA GLN A 19 0.18 -25.92 14.34
C GLN A 19 1.22 -24.84 14.02
N THR A 20 1.03 -24.14 12.91
CA THR A 20 1.70 -22.86 12.71
C THR A 20 1.20 -21.93 13.80
N ASN A 21 2.02 -21.69 14.82
CA ASN A 21 1.85 -20.58 15.75
C ASN A 21 2.03 -19.28 14.96
N LEU A 22 1.00 -18.91 14.19
CA LEU A 22 0.91 -17.56 13.67
C LEU A 22 0.77 -16.65 14.89
N PRO A 23 1.63 -15.62 15.05
CA PRO A 23 1.45 -14.65 16.12
C PRO A 23 0.01 -14.13 16.06
N ALA A 24 -0.65 -14.09 17.22
CA ALA A 24 -2.00 -13.57 17.32
C ALA A 24 -2.04 -12.17 16.67
N PRO A 25 -3.02 -11.87 15.81
CA PRO A 25 -3.10 -10.58 15.16
C PRO A 25 -3.09 -9.50 16.23
N ALA A 26 -2.18 -8.53 16.09
CA ALA A 26 -2.06 -7.43 17.02
C ALA A 26 -3.44 -6.78 17.24
N SER A 27 -3.82 -6.56 18.49
CA SER A 27 -5.08 -5.91 18.84
C SER A 27 -5.06 -4.47 18.33
N VAL A 28 -5.86 -4.18 17.31
CA VAL A 28 -6.01 -2.81 16.80
C VAL A 28 -6.88 -2.01 17.75
N ASN A 29 -6.30 -0.97 18.35
CA ASN A 29 -7.03 -0.03 19.20
C ASN A 29 -7.81 0.96 18.32
N LEU A 30 -9.03 0.57 17.96
CA LEU A 30 -9.94 1.37 17.13
C LEU A 30 -10.37 2.67 17.82
N ALA A 31 -10.28 2.78 19.16
CA ALA A 31 -10.66 3.99 19.90
C ALA A 31 -9.70 5.17 19.66
N ALA A 32 -8.52 4.92 19.08
CA ALA A 32 -7.56 5.95 18.71
C ALA A 32 -7.95 6.72 17.43
N TRP A 33 -8.81 6.16 16.58
CA TRP A 33 -9.17 6.74 15.29
C TRP A 33 -10.44 7.57 15.43
N LYS A 34 -10.30 8.85 15.79
CA LYS A 34 -11.47 9.75 15.97
C LYS A 34 -11.75 10.64 14.77
N THR A 35 -10.72 10.96 13.98
CA THR A 35 -10.83 11.93 12.88
C THR A 35 -10.27 11.33 11.60
N VAL A 36 -10.92 11.64 10.49
CA VAL A 36 -10.56 11.18 9.14
C VAL A 36 -10.40 12.40 8.25
N LYS A 37 -9.22 12.56 7.65
CA LYS A 37 -8.99 13.58 6.63
C LYS A 37 -9.41 13.02 5.26
N VAL A 38 -10.16 13.80 4.50
CA VAL A 38 -10.63 13.41 3.16
C VAL A 38 -9.93 14.24 2.10
N TYR A 39 -9.28 13.56 1.16
CA TYR A 39 -8.65 14.17 -0.01
C TYR A 39 -9.34 13.68 -1.27
N THR A 40 -9.68 14.60 -2.17
CA THR A 40 -10.46 14.30 -3.38
C THR A 40 -9.75 14.77 -4.65
N THR A 41 -9.75 13.90 -5.65
CA THR A 41 -9.48 14.23 -7.06
C THR A 41 -10.68 13.75 -7.87
N ALA A 42 -11.33 14.65 -8.60
CA ALA A 42 -12.53 14.30 -9.36
C ALA A 42 -12.53 14.95 -10.74
N ASP A 43 -12.94 14.17 -11.74
CA ASP A 43 -13.07 14.64 -13.13
C ASP A 43 -14.10 15.78 -13.24
N SER A 44 -13.92 16.68 -14.21
CA SER A 44 -14.81 17.81 -14.48
C SER A 44 -15.04 18.75 -13.26
N THR A 45 -14.22 18.63 -12.22
CA THR A 45 -14.18 19.54 -11.06
C THR A 45 -12.81 20.20 -10.93
N HIS A 46 -12.69 21.15 -9.99
CA HIS A 46 -11.40 21.77 -9.62
C HIS A 46 -10.62 20.97 -8.57
N PHE A 47 -11.14 19.83 -8.08
CA PHE A 47 -10.47 19.05 -7.03
C PHE A 47 -9.27 18.28 -7.58
N ARG A 48 -8.07 18.54 -7.04
CA ARG A 48 -6.80 17.91 -7.40
C ARG A 48 -6.01 17.64 -6.12
N LEU A 49 -6.11 16.41 -5.60
CA LEU A 49 -5.62 16.03 -4.25
C LEU A 49 -6.02 17.05 -3.18
N THR A 50 -7.24 17.59 -3.29
CA THR A 50 -7.71 18.69 -2.46
C THR A 50 -8.26 18.15 -1.16
N ALA A 51 -7.85 18.71 -0.02
CA ALA A 51 -8.47 18.40 1.27
C ALA A 51 -9.90 18.94 1.28
N THR A 52 -10.88 18.07 1.12
CA THR A 52 -12.29 18.45 0.97
C THR A 52 -13.08 18.33 2.27
N ASP A 53 -12.62 17.50 3.22
CA ASP A 53 -13.35 17.28 4.47
C ASP A 53 -12.45 16.80 5.62
N ASN A 54 -12.93 16.98 6.85
CA ASN A 54 -12.38 16.39 8.06
C ASN A 54 -13.54 15.81 8.88
N LEU A 55 -13.74 14.50 8.75
CA LEU A 55 -14.86 13.79 9.37
C LEU A 55 -14.50 13.32 10.78
N THR A 56 -15.49 13.28 11.66
CA THR A 56 -15.37 12.64 12.98
C THR A 56 -16.09 11.30 12.94
N LEU A 57 -15.45 10.24 13.41
CA LEU A 57 -16.05 8.91 13.48
C LEU A 57 -16.99 8.83 14.68
N GLU A 58 -18.21 8.40 14.42
CA GLU A 58 -19.27 8.28 15.42
C GLU A 58 -19.90 6.88 15.38
N PRO A 59 -20.51 6.42 16.48
CA PRO A 59 -21.25 5.16 16.49
C PRO A 59 -22.39 5.18 15.45
N PHE A 60 -22.29 4.30 14.45
CA PHE A 60 -23.26 4.26 13.34
C PHE A 60 -24.42 3.26 13.57
N GLY A 61 -24.29 2.35 14.55
CA GLY A 61 -25.29 1.32 14.81
C GLY A 61 -25.37 0.25 13.72
N GLN A 62 -26.47 -0.51 13.70
CA GLN A 62 -26.75 -1.50 12.66
C GLN A 62 -27.26 -0.78 11.40
N PRO A 63 -26.61 -0.91 10.24
CA PRO A 63 -27.11 -0.29 9.01
C PRO A 63 -28.39 -0.96 8.51
N PHE A 64 -29.22 -0.17 7.82
CA PHE A 64 -30.38 -0.67 7.08
C PHE A 64 -29.94 -1.28 5.73
N GLU A 65 -30.77 -2.18 5.17
CA GLU A 65 -30.47 -2.87 3.91
C GLU A 65 -30.35 -1.95 2.69
N ASN A 66 -30.83 -0.71 2.78
CA ASN A 66 -30.74 0.30 1.72
C ASN A 66 -29.53 1.24 1.83
N GLN A 67 -28.63 1.02 2.79
CA GLN A 67 -27.44 1.85 2.99
C GLN A 67 -26.19 1.14 2.46
N ALA A 68 -25.39 1.87 1.67
CA ALA A 68 -24.09 1.38 1.25
C ALA A 68 -23.10 1.47 2.43
N CYS A 69 -22.56 0.33 2.86
CA CYS A 69 -21.60 0.26 3.96
C CYS A 69 -20.37 -0.55 3.55
N VAL A 70 -19.20 -0.07 3.96
CA VAL A 70 -17.93 -0.78 3.81
C VAL A 70 -17.40 -1.11 5.20
N PHE A 71 -17.16 -2.39 5.46
CA PHE A 71 -16.63 -2.87 6.74
C PHE A 71 -15.15 -3.22 6.59
N VAL A 72 -14.34 -2.83 7.57
CA VAL A 72 -12.91 -3.12 7.61
C VAL A 72 -12.65 -4.04 8.79
N ASP A 73 -12.05 -5.22 8.54
CA ASP A 73 -11.58 -6.14 9.58
C ASP A 73 -10.04 -6.07 9.69
N PRO A 74 -9.49 -5.38 10.72
CA PRO A 74 -8.05 -5.26 10.89
C PRO A 74 -7.33 -6.56 11.26
N LYS A 75 -8.07 -7.62 11.62
CA LYS A 75 -7.49 -8.94 11.94
C LYS A 75 -7.20 -9.75 10.69
N HIS A 76 -7.82 -9.40 9.55
CA HIS A 76 -7.56 -10.04 8.26
C HIS A 76 -6.50 -9.26 7.49
N GLN A 77 -5.27 -9.77 7.46
CA GLN A 77 -4.12 -9.09 6.89
C GLN A 77 -3.66 -9.73 5.57
N TYR A 78 -3.04 -8.90 4.72
CA TYR A 78 -2.47 -9.31 3.43
C TYR A 78 -0.97 -8.93 3.37
N GLN A 79 -0.46 -8.61 2.18
CA GLN A 79 0.94 -8.20 2.01
C GLN A 79 1.28 -6.89 2.73
N THR A 80 2.51 -6.79 3.19
CA THR A 80 3.08 -5.51 3.64
C THR A 80 3.22 -4.55 2.46
N PHE A 81 2.78 -3.31 2.65
CA PHE A 81 2.92 -2.27 1.65
C PHE A 81 4.31 -1.62 1.72
N LEU A 82 5.11 -1.74 0.65
CA LEU A 82 6.45 -1.16 0.62
C LEU A 82 6.43 0.36 0.42
N GLY A 83 5.58 0.86 -0.48
CA GLY A 83 5.54 2.28 -0.81
C GLY A 83 5.02 2.60 -2.21
N ILE A 84 4.98 3.90 -2.50
CA ILE A 84 4.62 4.48 -3.80
C ILE A 84 5.79 5.34 -4.28
N GLY A 85 6.00 5.39 -5.58
CA GLY A 85 7.15 6.06 -6.16
C GLY A 85 6.99 6.41 -7.63
N GLY A 86 8.09 6.95 -8.17
CA GLY A 86 8.24 7.27 -9.58
C GLY A 86 9.52 6.68 -10.18
N ALA A 87 9.62 6.73 -11.51
CA ALA A 87 10.85 6.37 -12.21
C ALA A 87 11.77 7.60 -12.32
N LEU A 88 13.05 7.40 -12.01
CA LEU A 88 14.12 8.39 -12.11
C LEU A 88 14.98 8.03 -13.32
N THR A 89 14.50 8.43 -14.50
CA THR A 89 15.16 8.21 -15.80
C THR A 89 15.99 9.43 -16.22
N ASP A 90 16.86 9.30 -17.22
CA ASP A 90 17.66 10.43 -17.70
C ASP A 90 16.77 11.58 -18.18
N ALA A 91 15.70 11.29 -18.94
CA ALA A 91 14.75 12.31 -19.37
C ALA A 91 14.14 13.09 -18.20
N SER A 92 13.79 12.39 -17.11
CA SER A 92 13.26 13.03 -15.89
C SER A 92 14.33 13.88 -15.19
N ALA A 93 15.57 13.39 -15.14
CA ALA A 93 16.70 14.07 -14.51
C ALA A 93 17.14 15.31 -15.31
N GLU A 94 17.24 15.21 -16.63
CA GLU A 94 17.57 16.32 -17.52
C GLU A 94 16.47 17.39 -17.51
N THR A 95 15.20 16.98 -17.51
CA THR A 95 14.07 17.91 -17.38
C THR A 95 14.10 18.63 -16.04
N PHE A 96 14.37 17.89 -14.96
CA PHE A 96 14.54 18.46 -13.63
C PHE A 96 15.71 19.45 -13.57
N ALA A 97 16.87 19.10 -14.15
CA ALA A 97 18.06 19.93 -14.16
C ALA A 97 17.88 21.26 -14.91
N LYS A 98 16.95 21.33 -15.87
CA LYS A 98 16.59 22.57 -16.59
C LYS A 98 15.78 23.56 -15.74
N LEU A 99 15.20 23.12 -14.62
CA LEU A 99 14.43 24.00 -13.74
C LEU A 99 15.35 24.92 -12.93
N PRO A 100 14.93 26.16 -12.61
CA PRO A 100 15.61 26.99 -11.63
C PRO A 100 15.70 26.30 -10.26
N ALA A 101 16.75 26.59 -9.48
CA ALA A 101 17.00 25.93 -8.19
C ALA A 101 15.80 25.99 -7.22
N ALA A 102 15.07 27.11 -7.17
CA ALA A 102 13.87 27.22 -6.35
C ALA A 102 12.75 26.25 -6.77
N LYS A 103 12.58 26.03 -8.09
CA LYS A 103 11.58 25.09 -8.62
C LYS A 103 12.01 23.64 -8.49
N GLN A 104 13.31 23.35 -8.53
CA GLN A 104 13.84 22.03 -8.19
C GLN A 104 13.47 21.65 -6.75
N ALA A 105 13.70 22.57 -5.80
CA ALA A 105 13.36 22.35 -4.39
C ALA A 105 11.84 22.17 -4.17
N GLU A 106 11.02 23.01 -4.81
CA GLU A 106 9.56 22.90 -4.77
C GLU A 106 9.07 21.54 -5.28
N LEU A 107 9.63 21.06 -6.40
CA LEU A 107 9.25 19.78 -6.98
C LEU A 107 9.66 18.60 -6.09
N LEU A 108 10.88 18.59 -5.55
CA LEU A 108 11.32 17.54 -4.63
C LEU A 108 10.46 17.51 -3.36
N GLN A 109 10.12 18.69 -2.82
CA GLN A 109 9.21 18.79 -1.68
C GLN A 109 7.83 18.24 -2.01
N ALA A 110 7.25 18.64 -3.15
CA ALA A 110 5.94 18.18 -3.57
C ALA A 110 5.87 16.65 -3.71
N TYR A 111 6.93 15.99 -4.20
CA TYR A 111 6.95 14.53 -4.36
C TYR A 111 7.30 13.79 -3.07
N PHE A 112 8.33 14.19 -2.34
CA PHE A 112 8.96 13.36 -1.29
C PHE A 112 8.74 13.85 0.14
N ASP A 113 8.29 15.10 0.36
CA ASP A 113 7.96 15.56 1.71
C ASP A 113 6.68 14.87 2.20
N PRO A 114 6.68 14.21 3.38
CA PRO A 114 5.54 13.45 3.87
C PRO A 114 4.41 14.33 4.42
N GLU A 115 4.67 15.60 4.73
CA GLU A 115 3.68 16.51 5.32
C GLU A 115 3.23 17.59 4.32
N LYS A 116 4.19 18.11 3.54
CA LYS A 116 3.99 19.22 2.60
C LYS A 116 3.87 18.74 1.15
N GLY A 117 4.10 17.46 0.89
CA GLY A 117 4.00 16.81 -0.40
C GLY A 117 3.13 15.56 -0.38
N ILE A 118 3.28 14.70 -1.38
CA ILE A 118 2.55 13.42 -1.51
C ILE A 118 3.30 12.22 -0.92
N GLY A 119 4.48 12.44 -0.32
CA GLY A 119 5.20 11.44 0.46
C GLY A 119 5.61 10.18 -0.32
N TYR A 120 6.14 10.31 -1.54
CA TYR A 120 6.78 9.19 -2.23
C TYR A 120 7.91 8.62 -1.38
N THR A 121 7.97 7.29 -1.32
CA THR A 121 8.96 6.55 -0.52
C THR A 121 9.86 5.66 -1.38
N ILE A 122 9.55 5.51 -2.67
CA ILE A 122 10.30 4.66 -3.61
C ILE A 122 10.72 5.47 -4.84
N GLY A 123 11.93 5.20 -5.34
CA GLY A 123 12.37 5.61 -6.67
C GLY A 123 12.85 4.39 -7.45
N ARG A 124 12.45 4.27 -8.72
CA ARG A 124 12.96 3.24 -9.63
C ARG A 124 13.97 3.86 -10.58
N THR A 125 15.18 3.31 -10.63
CA THR A 125 16.18 3.66 -11.65
C THR A 125 16.28 2.56 -12.71
N ASN A 126 16.75 2.92 -13.90
CA ASN A 126 17.17 1.99 -14.94
C ASN A 126 18.63 1.56 -14.72
N ILE A 127 18.96 0.37 -15.24
CA ILE A 127 20.32 -0.14 -15.38
C ILE A 127 20.67 0.01 -16.87
N ASN A 128 21.78 0.67 -17.21
CA ASN A 128 22.09 1.13 -18.58
C ASN A 128 21.07 2.13 -19.13
N SER A 129 21.07 2.39 -20.45
CA SER A 129 20.06 3.21 -21.09
C SER A 129 18.67 2.56 -21.09
N CYS A 130 17.62 3.37 -21.10
CA CYS A 130 16.25 2.96 -21.41
C CYS A 130 15.68 3.80 -22.57
N ASP A 131 14.45 3.55 -22.96
CA ASP A 131 13.72 4.37 -23.95
C ASP A 131 13.55 5.84 -23.53
N PHE A 132 13.70 6.14 -22.23
CA PHE A 132 13.76 7.48 -21.66
C PHE A 132 15.19 7.97 -21.37
N SER A 133 16.18 7.39 -22.02
CA SER A 133 17.57 7.87 -22.04
C SER A 133 17.82 8.80 -23.23
N SER A 134 18.79 9.71 -23.10
CA SER A 134 19.16 10.62 -24.18
C SER A 134 19.97 9.94 -25.29
N ASP A 135 20.56 8.78 -25.02
CA ASP A 135 21.25 7.94 -25.99
C ASP A 135 21.19 6.46 -25.57
N MET A 136 21.65 5.56 -26.45
CA MET A 136 21.84 4.14 -26.17
C MET A 136 23.24 3.90 -25.59
N TYR A 137 23.31 3.40 -24.35
CA TYR A 137 24.58 3.18 -23.68
C TYR A 137 24.51 2.02 -22.68
N THR A 138 25.69 1.52 -22.30
CA THR A 138 25.93 0.58 -21.21
C THR A 138 27.11 1.07 -20.37
N TYR A 139 27.32 0.50 -19.18
CA TYR A 139 28.44 0.82 -18.29
C TYR A 139 29.83 0.58 -18.89
#